data_AF-A0A2H6N0W9-F1
#
_entry.id   AF-A0A2H6N0W9-F1
#
_cell.length_a   1.000
_cell.length_b   1.000
_cell.length_c   1.000
_cell.angle_alpha   90.00
_cell.angle_beta   90.00
_cell.angle_gamma   90.00
#
_symmetry.space_group_name_H-M   'P 1'
#
loop_
_entity.id
_entity.type
_entity.pdbx_description
1 polymer ?
#
loop_
_entity_poly.entity_id
_entity_poly.type
_entity_poly.pdbx_seq_one_letter_code
_entity_poly.pdbx_strand_id
1 'polypeptide(L)'
;MAATTLGGLLQCHFLEIDNPMQTHFEQLCKMRLPKRRKRDLSTVMDTIPPADLVKRHAGVLGLSACILSSPYDVPTWMPQLLMDLSAHLNDPQPIEMTVKKTLSNFRRTHHDNWQQHKQQFTDDQLLVLTDLLVSPCYYA
;
A
#
# COMPACT_ATOMS: atom_id res chain seq x y z
N MET A 1 8.36 8.72 7.11
CA MET A 1 8.10 10.10 7.58
C MET A 1 7.17 10.84 6.63
N ALA A 2 7.53 11.09 5.36
CA ALA A 2 6.65 11.81 4.43
C ALA A 2 5.24 11.21 4.27
N ALA A 3 5.13 9.88 4.09
CA ALA A 3 3.84 9.20 4.00
C ALA A 3 2.98 9.35 5.28
N THR A 4 3.62 9.35 6.44
CA THR A 4 2.93 9.54 7.73
C THR A 4 2.40 10.97 7.85
N THR A 5 3.21 11.97 7.48
CA THR A 5 2.78 13.37 7.45
C THR A 5 1.63 13.56 6.47
N LEU A 6 1.72 13.00 5.26
CA LEU A 6 0.66 13.06 4.26
C LEU A 6 -0.63 12.43 4.80
N GLY A 7 -0.55 11.23 5.38
CA GLY A 7 -1.71 10.57 5.98
C GLY A 7 -2.37 11.43 7.07
N GLY A 8 -1.58 12.11 7.90
CA GLY A 8 -2.09 13.05 8.91
C GLY A 8 -2.80 14.27 8.30
N LEU A 9 -2.23 14.87 7.24
CA LEU A 9 -2.84 16.02 6.55
C LEU A 9 -4.15 15.65 5.84
N LEU A 10 -4.22 14.44 5.28
CA LEU A 10 -5.45 13.90 4.69
C LEU A 10 -6.49 13.59 5.76
N GLN A 11 -6.07 13.03 6.89
CA GLN A 11 -6.96 12.65 8.00
C GLN A 11 -7.62 13.87 8.64
N CYS A 12 -6.89 14.97 8.80
CA CYS A 12 -7.46 16.21 9.34
C CYS A 12 -8.16 17.09 8.30
N HIS A 13 -8.38 16.58 7.08
CA HIS A 13 -8.99 17.29 5.95
C HIS A 13 -8.28 18.60 5.57
N PHE A 14 -6.99 18.73 5.88
CA PHE A 14 -6.18 19.84 5.39
C PHE A 14 -5.88 19.67 3.89
N LEU A 15 -5.77 18.41 3.44
CA LEU A 15 -5.72 18.01 2.05
C LEU A 15 -6.87 17.04 1.75
N GLU A 16 -7.46 17.16 0.57
CA GLU A 16 -8.46 16.21 0.08
C GLU A 16 -7.82 15.17 -0.85
N ILE A 17 -8.34 13.95 -0.83
CA ILE A 17 -7.91 12.90 -1.76
C ILE A 17 -8.66 13.13 -3.07
N ASP A 18 -8.00 13.78 -4.02
CA ASP A 18 -8.55 14.06 -5.34
C ASP A 18 -8.12 13.01 -6.40
N ASN A 19 -8.83 12.98 -7.53
CA ASN A 19 -8.53 12.07 -8.63
C ASN A 19 -7.09 12.27 -9.20
N PRO A 20 -6.58 13.50 -9.37
CA PRO A 20 -5.19 13.73 -9.76
C PRO A 20 -4.17 13.07 -8.83
N MET A 21 -4.33 13.19 -7.51
CA MET A 21 -3.44 12.59 -6.52
C MET A 21 -3.47 11.06 -6.58
N GLN A 22 -4.66 10.45 -6.66
CA GLN A 22 -4.80 9.01 -6.81
C GLN A 22 -4.12 8.52 -8.09
N THR A 23 -4.42 9.17 -9.22
CA THR A 23 -3.82 8.84 -10.53
C THR A 23 -2.30 8.95 -10.50
N HIS A 24 -1.76 9.98 -9.84
CA HIS A 24 -0.33 10.18 -9.71
C HIS A 24 0.34 9.02 -8.97
N PHE A 25 -0.22 8.58 -7.84
CA PHE A 25 0.32 7.44 -7.10
C PHE A 25 0.19 6.12 -7.86
N GLU A 26 -0.93 5.87 -8.51
CA GLU A 26 -1.09 4.69 -9.37
C GLU A 26 -0.07 4.64 -10.51
N GLN A 27 0.21 5.78 -11.15
CA GLN A 27 1.23 5.86 -12.19
C GLN A 27 2.62 5.50 -11.65
N LEU A 28 2.95 5.98 -10.45
CA LEU A 28 4.20 5.63 -9.77
C LEU A 28 4.27 4.13 -9.45
N CYS A 29 3.18 3.53 -8.97
CA CYS A 29 3.09 2.09 -8.71
C CYS A 29 3.38 1.24 -9.96
N LYS A 30 3.02 1.72 -11.15
CA LYS A 30 3.19 1.00 -12.42
C LYS A 30 4.63 1.02 -12.97
N MET A 31 5.55 1.79 -12.37
CA MET A 31 6.96 1.89 -12.80
C MET A 31 7.63 0.53 -12.87
N ARG A 32 8.20 0.14 -14.02
CA ARG A 32 8.77 -1.21 -14.21
C ARG A 32 10.02 -1.41 -13.36
N LEU A 33 10.07 -2.51 -12.59
CA LEU A 33 11.28 -2.88 -11.86
C LEU A 33 12.28 -3.59 -12.79
N PRO A 34 13.58 -3.31 -12.68
CA PRO A 34 14.61 -4.04 -13.41
C PRO A 34 14.52 -5.54 -13.08
N LYS A 35 14.61 -6.40 -14.11
CA LYS A 35 14.74 -7.86 -13.88
C LYS A 35 15.94 -8.09 -12.98
N ARG A 36 15.76 -8.83 -11.88
CA ARG A 36 16.84 -9.29 -11.01
C ARG A 36 17.89 -9.99 -11.88
N ARG A 37 19.02 -9.32 -12.17
CA ARG A 37 20.20 -10.01 -12.72
C ARG A 37 20.67 -11.01 -11.64
N LYS A 38 20.93 -12.26 -12.03
CA LYS A 38 21.64 -13.22 -11.16
C LYS A 38 22.93 -12.51 -10.73
N ARG A 39 23.06 -12.25 -9.43
CA ARG A 39 24.19 -11.50 -8.87
C ARG A 39 25.46 -12.31 -9.09
N ASP A 40 26.41 -11.71 -9.81
CA ASP A 40 27.81 -12.06 -9.69
C ASP A 40 28.32 -11.45 -8.39
N LEU A 41 28.94 -12.23 -7.50
CA LEU A 41 29.36 -11.80 -6.16
C LEU A 41 30.55 -10.81 -6.18
N SER A 42 30.99 -10.38 -7.36
CA SER A 42 32.25 -9.66 -7.58
C SER A 42 32.09 -8.15 -7.83
N THR A 43 30.87 -7.60 -7.87
CA THR A 43 30.67 -6.17 -8.17
C THR A 43 30.36 -5.38 -6.90
N VAL A 44 31.14 -4.33 -6.67
CA VAL A 44 30.99 -3.36 -5.57
C VAL A 44 29.52 -2.99 -5.42
N MET A 45 28.97 -3.13 -4.21
CA MET A 45 27.56 -2.90 -3.92
C MET A 45 27.21 -1.44 -4.22
N ASP A 46 26.47 -1.19 -5.29
CA ASP A 46 25.82 0.10 -5.52
C ASP A 46 24.90 0.37 -4.31
N THR A 47 25.28 1.34 -3.50
CA THR A 47 24.57 1.71 -2.25
C THR A 47 23.24 2.43 -2.54
N ILE A 48 23.00 2.81 -3.78
CA ILE A 48 21.83 3.59 -4.20
C ILE A 48 20.80 2.64 -4.83
N PRO A 49 19.58 2.53 -4.27
CA PRO A 49 18.53 1.73 -4.87
C PRO A 49 18.16 2.26 -6.27
N PRO A 50 17.75 1.39 -7.21
CA PRO A 50 17.36 1.81 -8.55
C PRO A 50 16.26 2.88 -8.53
N ALA A 51 16.38 3.91 -9.36
CA ALA A 51 15.43 5.02 -9.40
C ALA A 51 13.97 4.56 -9.61
N ASP A 52 13.76 3.51 -10.41
CA ASP A 52 12.43 2.94 -10.65
C ASP A 52 11.87 2.24 -9.41
N LEU A 53 12.72 1.62 -8.60
CA LEU A 53 12.31 1.04 -7.31
C LEU A 53 11.89 2.14 -6.34
N VAL A 54 12.63 3.25 -6.30
CA VAL A 54 12.29 4.41 -5.46
C VAL A 54 10.95 5.01 -5.89
N LYS A 55 10.73 5.23 -7.19
CA LYS A 55 9.47 5.76 -7.72
C LYS A 55 8.29 4.82 -7.44
N ARG A 56 8.47 3.52 -7.67
CA ARG A 56 7.43 2.54 -7.36
C ARG A 56 7.08 2.55 -5.88
N HIS A 57 8.10 2.55 -5.02
CA HIS A 57 7.89 2.60 -3.58
C HIS A 57 7.21 3.90 -3.14
N ALA A 58 7.53 5.05 -3.76
CA ALA A 58 6.86 6.31 -3.50
C ALA A 58 5.35 6.25 -3.82
N GLY A 59 4.96 5.61 -4.93
CA GLY A 59 3.56 5.34 -5.25
C GLY A 59 2.86 4.52 -4.17
N VAL A 60 3.48 3.40 -3.77
CA VAL A 60 2.96 2.52 -2.70
C VAL A 60 2.81 3.28 -1.38
N LEU A 61 3.80 4.10 -1.02
CA LEU A 61 3.74 4.94 0.18
C LEU A 61 2.61 5.97 0.13
N GLY A 62 2.33 6.53 -1.06
CA GLY A 62 1.22 7.44 -1.28
C GLY A 62 -0.13 6.75 -1.10
N LEU A 63 -0.34 5.61 -1.75
CA LEU A 63 -1.55 4.80 -1.57
C LEU A 63 -1.75 4.37 -0.11
N SER A 64 -0.66 3.93 0.55
CA SER A 64 -0.66 3.62 1.98
C SER A 64 -1.08 4.81 2.84
N ALA A 65 -0.62 6.02 2.51
CA ALA A 65 -1.00 7.23 3.25
C ALA A 65 -2.50 7.54 3.11
N CYS A 66 -3.07 7.40 1.91
CA CYS A 66 -4.50 7.56 1.66
C CYS A 66 -5.34 6.52 2.43
N ILE A 67 -4.94 5.25 2.43
CA ILE A 67 -5.68 4.20 3.17
C ILE A 67 -5.62 4.47 4.69
N LEU A 68 -4.44 4.84 5.20
CA LEU A 68 -4.24 5.04 6.63
C LEU A 68 -4.79 6.38 7.14
N SER A 69 -5.18 7.31 6.26
CA SER A 69 -5.79 8.59 6.66
C SER A 69 -7.25 8.47 7.08
N SER A 70 -7.91 7.36 6.77
CA SER A 70 -9.31 7.11 7.14
C SER A 70 -9.41 5.90 8.06
N PRO A 71 -8.92 5.97 9.31
CA PRO A 71 -9.15 4.90 10.27
C PRO A 71 -10.64 4.88 10.67
N TYR A 72 -11.17 3.67 10.91
CA TYR A 72 -12.54 3.44 11.35
C TYR A 72 -13.63 3.79 10.32
N ASP A 73 -13.26 4.01 9.06
CA ASP A 73 -14.19 4.30 7.98
C ASP A 73 -13.67 3.74 6.65
N VAL A 74 -14.58 3.35 5.77
CA VAL A 74 -14.24 2.87 4.42
C VAL A 74 -14.94 3.74 3.38
N PRO A 75 -14.29 4.83 2.94
CA PRO A 75 -14.78 5.65 1.84
C PRO A 75 -14.82 4.88 0.52
N THR A 76 -15.60 5.37 -0.45
CA THR A 76 -15.86 4.69 -1.73
C THR A 76 -14.61 4.43 -2.58
N TRP A 77 -13.54 5.21 -2.42
CA TRP A 77 -12.27 5.02 -3.11
C TRP A 77 -11.37 3.95 -2.45
N MET A 78 -11.55 3.66 -1.16
CA MET A 78 -10.65 2.81 -0.39
C MET A 78 -10.61 1.34 -0.85
N PRO A 79 -11.75 0.69 -1.19
CA PRO A 79 -11.74 -0.68 -1.67
C PRO A 79 -10.85 -0.90 -2.88
N GLN A 80 -10.91 0.00 -3.86
CA GLN A 80 -10.08 -0.10 -5.06
C GLN A 80 -8.60 0.13 -4.73
N LEU A 81 -8.27 1.13 -3.91
CA LEU A 81 -6.87 1.37 -3.50
C LEU A 81 -6.26 0.19 -2.74
N LEU A 82 -7.06 -0.52 -1.93
CA LEU A 82 -6.59 -1.75 -1.25
C LEU A 82 -6.26 -2.85 -2.25
N MET A 83 -7.04 -3.01 -3.32
CA MET A 83 -6.73 -3.96 -4.40
C MET A 83 -5.45 -3.59 -5.11
N ASP A 84 -5.29 -2.32 -5.48
CA ASP A 84 -4.09 -1.84 -6.16
C ASP A 84 -2.86 -2.03 -5.28
N LEU A 85 -2.97 -1.75 -3.98
CA LEU A 85 -1.90 -1.97 -3.02
C LEU A 85 -1.54 -3.46 -2.89
N SER A 86 -2.54 -4.35 -2.88
CA SER A 86 -2.31 -5.79 -2.74
C SER A 86 -1.47 -6.40 -3.87
N ALA A 87 -1.53 -5.82 -5.08
CA ALA A 87 -0.73 -6.26 -6.22
C ALA A 87 0.79 -6.12 -5.99
N HIS A 88 1.19 -5.35 -4.97
CA HIS A 88 2.59 -5.09 -4.61
C HIS A 88 3.12 -5.99 -3.48
N LEU A 89 2.38 -7.00 -3.03
CA LEU A 89 2.86 -7.92 -1.98
C LEU A 89 4.08 -8.75 -2.38
N ASN A 90 4.26 -8.99 -3.68
CA ASN A 90 5.39 -9.76 -4.22
C ASN A 90 6.53 -8.86 -4.73
N ASP A 91 6.44 -7.54 -4.54
CA ASP A 91 7.49 -6.63 -4.93
C ASP A 91 8.70 -6.73 -3.97
N PRO A 92 9.93 -6.45 -4.44
CA PRO A 92 11.11 -6.51 -3.59
C PRO A 92 11.06 -5.51 -2.44
N GLN A 93 11.80 -5.82 -1.39
CA GLN A 93 12.02 -4.88 -0.29
C GLN A 93 12.54 -3.52 -0.81
N PRO A 94 12.06 -2.40 -0.25
CA PRO A 94 11.21 -2.26 0.95
C PRO A 94 9.68 -2.25 0.70
N ILE A 95 9.23 -2.52 -0.53
CA ILE A 95 7.81 -2.34 -0.93
C ILE A 95 6.90 -3.34 -0.20
N GLU A 96 7.23 -4.64 -0.26
CA GLU A 96 6.46 -5.70 0.39
C GLU A 96 6.21 -5.40 1.88
N MET A 97 7.25 -5.00 2.62
CA MET A 97 7.12 -4.69 4.05
C MET A 97 6.15 -3.53 4.29
N THR A 98 6.18 -2.53 3.41
CA THR A 98 5.28 -1.38 3.50
C THR A 98 3.82 -1.79 3.30
N VAL A 99 3.55 -2.58 2.26
CA VAL A 99 2.21 -3.11 1.97
C VAL A 99 1.69 -3.93 3.14
N LYS A 100 2.49 -4.88 3.66
CA LYS A 100 2.13 -5.70 4.83
C LYS A 100 1.81 -4.86 6.06
N LYS A 101 2.62 -3.83 6.36
CA LYS A 101 2.38 -2.91 7.48
C LYS A 101 1.09 -2.11 7.30
N THR A 102 0.80 -1.64 6.09
CA THR A 102 -0.43 -0.92 5.79
C THR A 102 -1.66 -1.82 5.96
N LEU A 103 -1.66 -3.03 5.39
CA LEU A 103 -2.78 -3.97 5.51
C LEU A 103 -3.01 -4.39 6.97
N SER A 104 -1.94 -4.62 7.73
CA SER A 104 -2.03 -4.93 9.16
C SER A 104 -2.66 -3.79 9.96
N ASN A 105 -2.26 -2.54 9.69
CA ASN A 105 -2.85 -1.37 10.35
C ASN A 105 -4.32 -1.17 9.95
N PHE A 106 -4.64 -1.31 8.66
CA PHE A 106 -6.02 -1.25 8.17
C PHE A 106 -6.90 -2.28 8.89
N ARG A 107 -6.47 -3.55 8.95
CA ARG A 107 -7.20 -4.61 9.67
C ARG A 107 -7.41 -4.25 11.13
N ARG A 108 -6.38 -3.73 11.80
CA ARG A 108 -6.43 -3.35 13.22
C ARG A 108 -7.46 -2.24 13.48
N THR A 109 -7.53 -1.22 12.64
CA THR A 109 -8.43 -0.07 12.85
C THR A 109 -9.86 -0.31 12.37
N HIS A 110 -10.12 -1.31 11.54
CA HIS A 110 -11.46 -1.60 10.98
C HIS A 110 -12.08 -2.87 11.55
N HIS A 111 -11.44 -3.53 12.52
CA HIS A 111 -11.88 -4.82 13.04
C HIS A 111 -13.25 -4.74 13.73
N ASP A 112 -13.42 -3.77 14.62
CA ASP A 112 -14.59 -3.71 15.52
C ASP A 112 -15.90 -3.55 14.74
N ASN A 113 -15.89 -2.73 13.68
CA ASN A 113 -17.05 -2.45 12.83
C ASN A 113 -16.99 -3.17 11.47
N TRP A 114 -16.24 -4.28 11.37
CA TRP A 114 -16.01 -4.96 10.10
C TRP A 114 -17.29 -5.40 9.36
N GLN A 115 -18.35 -5.75 10.09
CA GLN A 115 -19.64 -6.13 9.48
C GLN A 115 -20.29 -5.01 8.66
N GLN A 116 -20.04 -3.76 9.03
CA GLN A 116 -20.47 -2.59 8.26
C GLN A 116 -19.46 -2.28 7.16
N HIS A 117 -18.17 -2.23 7.49
CA HIS A 117 -17.12 -1.88 6.52
C HIS A 117 -17.07 -2.83 5.33
N LYS A 118 -17.25 -4.14 5.54
CA LYS A 118 -17.25 -5.14 4.46
C LYS A 118 -18.32 -4.88 3.39
N GLN A 119 -19.39 -4.14 3.70
CA GLN A 119 -20.45 -3.83 2.74
C GLN A 119 -20.03 -2.83 1.67
N GLN A 120 -18.90 -2.12 1.88
CA GLN A 120 -18.31 -1.23 0.88
C GLN A 120 -17.48 -1.98 -0.16
N PHE A 121 -17.26 -3.28 0.04
CA PHE A 121 -16.46 -4.11 -0.85
C PHE A 121 -17.38 -5.04 -1.66
N THR A 122 -16.95 -5.35 -2.88
CA THR A 122 -17.54 -6.45 -3.66
C THR A 122 -17.11 -7.81 -3.12
N ASP A 123 -17.85 -8.87 -3.44
CA ASP A 123 -17.52 -10.23 -3.02
C ASP A 123 -16.10 -10.64 -3.48
N ASP A 124 -15.73 -10.30 -4.72
CA ASP A 124 -14.39 -10.56 -5.26
C ASP A 124 -13.28 -9.85 -4.46
N GLN A 125 -13.51 -8.59 -4.07
CA GLN A 125 -12.57 -7.84 -3.25
C GLN A 125 -12.45 -8.44 -1.84
N LEU A 126 -13.55 -8.91 -1.26
CA LEU A 126 -13.56 -9.57 0.05
C LEU A 126 -12.81 -10.90 0.03
N LEU A 127 -12.91 -11.66 -1.06
CA LEU A 127 -12.14 -12.90 -1.24
C LEU A 127 -10.63 -12.63 -1.22
N VAL A 128 -10.19 -11.61 -1.98
CA VAL A 128 -8.79 -11.16 -1.97
C VAL A 128 -8.40 -10.72 -0.56
N LEU A 129 -9.15 -9.83 0.09
CA LEU A 129 -8.81 -9.38 1.45
C LEU A 129 -8.74 -10.50 2.47
N THR A 130 -9.58 -11.52 2.36
CA THR A 130 -9.55 -12.68 3.27
C THR A 130 -8.21 -13.41 3.17
N ASP A 131 -7.74 -13.70 1.95
CA ASP A 131 -6.43 -14.35 1.75
C ASP A 131 -5.28 -13.51 2.34
N LEU A 132 -5.35 -12.20 2.15
CA LEU A 132 -4.30 -11.27 2.59
C LEU A 132 -4.29 -11.02 4.09
N LEU A 133 -5.46 -10.96 4.72
CA LEU A 133 -5.61 -10.57 6.11
C LEU A 133 -5.62 -11.77 7.07
N VAL A 134 -5.64 -13.01 6.59
CA VAL A 134 -5.60 -14.21 7.45
C VAL A 134 -4.20 -14.51 7.99
N SER A 135 -3.12 -14.00 7.36
CA SER A 135 -1.74 -14.24 7.80
C SER A 135 -1.44 -13.57 9.15
N PRO A 136 -1.16 -14.32 10.23
CA PRO A 136 -0.75 -13.73 11.50
C PRO A 136 0.65 -13.12 11.39
N CYS A 137 0.86 -11.97 12.04
CA CYS A 137 2.12 -11.22 12.05
C CYS A 137 3.32 -11.97 12.68
N TYR A 138 3.15 -13.23 13.10
CA TYR A 138 4.09 -14.02 13.91
C TYR A 138 4.67 -15.24 13.18
N TYR A 139 4.31 -15.48 11.91
CA TYR A 139 4.78 -16.63 11.12
C TYR A 139 5.84 -16.30 10.04
N ALA A 140 6.45 -15.11 10.10
CA ALA A 140 7.51 -14.69 9.18
C ALA A 140 8.85 -14.52 9.91
#